data_AF-A0A7R9PQ26-F1
#
_entry.id   AF-A0A7R9PQ26-F1
#
_cell.length_a   1.000
_cell.length_b   1.000
_cell.length_c   1.000
_cell.angle_alpha   90.00
_cell.angle_beta   90.00
_cell.angle_gamma   90.00
#
_symmetry.space_group_name_H-M   'P 1'
#
loop_
_entity.id
_entity.type
_entity.pdbx_description
1 polymer ?
#
loop_
_entity_poly.entity_id
_entity_poly.type
_entity_poly.pdbx_seq_one_letter_code
_entity_poly.pdbx_strand_id
1 'polypeptide(L)'
;MSALAEQELQSKAETEKATLQKMLEATNSLLAEKEKDLEKHKSEMSSLQSEKAQVKQYRLLLDNLEREKKQLEAKVVEMQKSVSQSQANANNDDPNHHRLVEEKEFTQGQIDFLNSVIVDLHGKNDDLKARIEILEMGISPADANDMHLDGIKPRMVAPRLFCDICDVFDIHDTEDCPRQASSDSPPLRQNGKSTKTKAEPRPYCEICEVFGHDTANCDDAETF
;
A
#
# COMPACT_ATOMS: atom_id res chain seq x y z
N MET A 1 43.16 124.33 28.78
CA MET A 1 41.80 123.74 28.67
C MET A 1 41.70 122.61 27.64
N SER A 2 42.57 122.52 26.62
CA SER A 2 42.47 121.49 25.55
C SER A 2 42.70 120.04 26.00
N ALA A 3 43.73 119.76 26.80
CA ALA A 3 44.12 118.38 27.13
C ALA A 3 43.11 117.63 28.03
N LEU A 4 42.39 118.35 28.90
CA LEU A 4 41.38 117.78 29.78
C LEU A 4 40.16 117.29 28.99
N ALA A 5 39.70 118.07 28.01
CA ALA A 5 38.58 117.68 27.14
C ALA A 5 38.94 116.48 26.25
N GLU A 6 40.20 116.40 25.81
CA GLU A 6 40.71 115.31 24.98
C GLU A 6 40.82 113.99 25.77
N GLN A 7 41.28 114.07 27.02
CA GLN A 7 41.31 112.93 27.95
C GLN A 7 39.90 112.44 28.31
N GLU A 8 38.95 113.36 28.49
CA GLU A 8 37.55 113.03 28.79
C GLU A 8 36.86 112.35 27.59
N LEU A 9 37.19 112.77 26.36
CA LEU A 9 36.71 112.15 25.13
C LEU A 9 37.29 110.74 24.94
N GLN A 10 38.58 110.54 25.20
CA GLN A 10 39.21 109.22 25.15
C GLN A 10 38.59 108.26 26.19
N SER A 11 38.38 108.73 27.42
CA SER A 11 37.73 107.93 28.46
C SER A 11 36.31 107.50 28.07
N LYS A 12 35.51 108.39 27.47
CA LYS A 12 34.18 108.05 26.94
C LYS A 12 34.27 107.01 25.82
N ALA A 13 35.18 107.17 24.86
CA ALA A 13 35.35 106.20 23.78
C ALA A 13 35.80 104.81 24.29
N GLU A 14 36.68 104.77 25.30
CA GLU A 14 37.12 103.51 25.91
C GLU A 14 35.99 102.82 26.67
N THR A 15 35.17 103.57 27.41
CA THR A 15 33.99 103.01 28.10
C THR A 15 32.94 102.50 27.12
N GLU A 16 32.66 103.23 26.03
CA GLU A 16 31.77 102.77 24.95
C GLU A 16 32.30 101.53 24.24
N LYS A 17 33.60 101.47 23.97
CA LYS A 17 34.24 100.27 23.41
C LYS A 17 34.08 99.08 24.34
N ALA A 18 34.31 99.27 25.64
CA ALA A 18 34.18 98.21 26.64
C ALA A 18 32.73 97.72 26.79
N THR A 19 31.74 98.62 26.73
CA THR A 19 30.32 98.22 26.77
C THR A 19 29.90 97.48 25.51
N LEU A 20 30.31 97.95 24.33
CA LEU A 20 30.08 97.24 23.07
C LEU A 20 30.71 95.85 23.05
N GLN A 21 31.94 95.73 23.57
CA GLN A 21 32.64 94.45 23.63
C GLN A 21 31.92 93.46 24.57
N LYS A 22 31.45 93.91 25.73
CA LYS A 22 30.61 93.10 26.63
C LYS A 22 29.29 92.67 25.98
N MET A 23 28.63 93.57 25.23
CA MET A 23 27.41 93.21 24.51
C MET A 23 27.68 92.20 23.39
N LEU A 24 28.80 92.34 22.68
CA LEU A 24 29.22 91.38 21.65
C LEU A 24 29.50 90.00 22.25
N GLU A 25 30.19 89.94 23.39
CA GLU A 25 30.44 88.69 24.11
C GLU A 25 29.13 88.05 24.59
N ALA A 26 28.21 88.83 25.16
CA ALA A 26 26.91 88.35 25.60
C ALA A 26 26.05 87.83 24.43
N THR A 27 26.05 88.52 23.30
CA THR A 27 25.31 88.10 22.10
C THR A 27 25.91 86.84 21.46
N ASN A 28 27.23 86.72 21.41
CA ASN A 28 27.90 85.49 20.94
C ASN A 28 27.61 84.30 21.85
N SER A 29 27.61 84.51 23.17
CA SER A 29 27.24 83.47 24.15
C SER A 29 25.80 83.01 23.94
N LEU A 30 24.87 83.94 23.74
CA LEU A 30 23.47 83.63 23.46
C LEU A 30 23.30 82.90 22.12
N LEU A 31 24.06 83.29 21.09
CA LEU A 31 24.05 82.63 19.78
C LEU A 31 24.47 81.17 19.89
N ALA A 32 25.57 80.90 20.60
CA ALA A 32 26.07 79.55 20.82
C ALA A 32 25.07 78.67 21.59
N GLU A 33 24.36 79.24 22.58
CA GLU A 33 23.29 78.54 23.29
C GLU A 33 22.12 78.21 22.35
N LYS A 34 21.72 79.16 21.49
CA LYS A 34 20.65 78.93 20.50
C LYS A 34 21.03 77.92 19.43
N GLU A 35 22.28 77.88 19.00
CA GLU A 35 22.77 76.85 18.07
C GLU A 35 22.70 75.46 18.70
N LYS A 36 23.07 75.33 19.98
CA LYS A 36 22.97 74.08 20.73
C LYS A 36 21.52 73.62 20.91
N ASP A 37 20.62 74.53 21.25
CA ASP A 37 19.19 74.23 21.37
C ASP A 37 18.59 73.77 20.03
N LEU A 38 18.98 74.44 18.95
CA LEU A 38 18.52 74.12 17.59
C LEU A 38 19.00 72.73 17.16
N GLU A 39 20.25 72.36 17.47
CA GLU A 39 20.75 71.02 17.17
C GLU A 39 20.06 69.94 18.01
N LYS A 40 19.78 70.23 19.29
CA LYS A 40 19.00 69.34 20.15
C LYS A 40 17.61 69.09 19.56
N HIS A 41 16.88 70.14 19.18
CA HIS A 41 15.56 70.01 18.57
C HIS A 41 15.59 69.29 17.22
N LYS A 42 16.63 69.48 16.40
CA LYS A 42 16.80 68.69 15.17
C LYS A 42 16.94 67.20 15.46
N SER A 43 17.72 66.83 16.47
CA SER A 43 17.90 65.43 16.86
C SER A 43 16.59 64.81 17.38
N GLU A 44 15.85 65.54 18.21
CA GLU A 44 14.53 65.13 18.73
C GLU A 44 13.53 64.95 17.59
N MET A 45 13.49 65.90 16.64
CA MET A 45 12.63 65.80 15.46
C MET A 45 12.94 64.58 14.59
N SER A 46 14.22 64.26 14.41
CA SER A 46 14.65 63.05 13.69
C SER A 46 14.19 61.78 14.40
N SER A 47 14.35 61.71 15.74
CA SER A 47 13.88 60.58 16.55
C SER A 47 12.36 60.41 16.44
N LEU A 48 11.60 61.50 16.61
CA LEU A 48 10.14 61.48 16.51
C LEU A 48 9.65 61.06 15.12
N GLN A 49 10.36 61.44 14.06
CA GLN A 49 10.02 60.97 12.70
C GLN A 49 10.24 59.46 12.54
N SER A 50 11.31 58.91 13.12
CA SER A 50 11.58 57.48 13.14
C SER A 50 10.50 56.71 13.92
N GLU A 51 10.17 57.18 15.14
CA GLU A 51 9.10 56.59 15.95
C GLU A 51 7.74 56.65 15.24
N LYS A 52 7.42 57.77 14.58
CA LYS A 52 6.21 57.90 13.77
C LYS A 52 6.17 56.89 12.62
N ALA A 53 7.30 56.57 12.00
CA ALA A 53 7.39 55.54 10.98
C ALA A 53 7.13 54.14 11.57
N GLN A 54 7.70 53.84 12.75
CA GLN A 54 7.46 52.57 13.45
C GLN A 54 5.99 52.41 13.85
N VAL A 55 5.36 53.45 14.39
CA VAL A 55 3.92 53.43 14.75
C VAL A 55 3.05 53.13 13.52
N LYS A 56 3.39 53.69 12.36
CA LYS A 56 2.68 53.35 11.11
C LYS A 56 2.85 51.88 10.73
N GLN A 57 4.06 51.31 10.88
CA GLN A 57 4.30 49.90 10.63
C GLN A 57 3.51 49.00 11.59
N TYR A 58 3.51 49.32 12.90
CA TYR A 58 2.72 48.57 13.88
C TYR A 58 1.23 48.63 13.60
N ARG A 59 0.72 49.78 13.16
CA ARG A 59 -0.69 49.91 12.75
C ARG A 59 -1.05 49.00 11.59
N LEU A 60 -0.21 48.94 10.55
CA LEU A 60 -0.42 48.04 9.42
C LEU A 60 -0.39 46.56 9.84
N LEU A 61 0.51 46.21 10.76
CA LEU A 61 0.59 44.86 11.31
C LEU A 61 -0.68 44.50 12.10
N LEU A 62 -1.17 45.42 12.94
CA LEU A 62 -2.42 45.23 13.68
C LEU A 62 -3.62 45.06 12.75
N ASP A 63 -3.73 45.87 11.69
CA ASP A 63 -4.80 45.76 10.70
C ASP A 63 -4.76 44.40 9.96
N ASN A 64 -3.56 43.87 9.69
CA ASN A 64 -3.40 42.53 9.12
C ASN A 64 -3.86 41.45 10.10
N LEU A 65 -3.40 41.50 11.35
CA LEU A 65 -3.76 40.53 12.38
C LEU A 65 -5.27 40.55 12.68
N GLU A 66 -5.91 41.71 12.67
CA GLU A 66 -7.35 41.81 12.86
C GLU A 66 -8.14 41.17 11.70
N ARG A 67 -7.65 41.30 10.46
CA ARG A 67 -8.21 40.61 9.30
C ARG A 67 -8.05 39.10 9.40
N GLU A 68 -6.87 38.62 9.76
CA GLU A 68 -6.61 37.18 9.94
C GLU A 68 -7.48 36.59 11.05
N LYS A 69 -7.61 37.30 12.18
CA LYS A 69 -8.50 36.92 13.27
C LYS A 69 -9.94 36.75 12.79
N LYS A 70 -10.50 37.74 12.06
CA LYS A 70 -11.86 37.67 11.51
C LYS A 70 -12.04 36.49 10.55
N GLN A 71 -11.04 36.19 9.72
CA GLN A 71 -11.08 35.03 8.82
C GLN A 71 -11.08 33.70 9.58
N LEU A 72 -10.27 33.59 10.64
CA LEU A 72 -10.23 32.40 11.49
C LEU A 72 -11.54 32.22 12.26
N GLU A 73 -12.09 33.30 12.83
CA GLU A 73 -13.40 33.27 13.50
C GLU A 73 -14.51 32.81 12.55
N ALA A 74 -14.54 33.30 11.31
CA ALA A 74 -15.51 32.86 10.30
C ALA A 74 -15.37 31.36 9.98
N LYS A 75 -14.14 30.86 9.82
CA LYS A 75 -13.88 29.42 9.60
C LYS A 75 -14.31 28.56 10.79
N VAL A 76 -14.08 29.02 12.02
CA VAL A 76 -14.51 28.29 13.22
C VAL A 76 -16.03 28.18 13.25
N VAL A 77 -16.76 29.26 12.96
CA VAL A 77 -18.23 29.24 12.89
C VAL A 77 -18.72 28.30 11.79
N GLU A 78 -18.08 28.33 10.61
CA GLU A 78 -18.41 27.43 9.51
C GLU A 78 -18.18 25.95 9.87
N MET A 79 -17.02 25.62 10.45
CA MET A 79 -16.73 24.27 10.92
C MET A 79 -17.71 23.83 12.01
N GLN A 80 -18.02 24.69 12.97
CA GLN A 80 -18.99 24.37 14.03
C GLN A 80 -20.37 24.09 13.43
N LYS A 81 -20.81 24.88 12.46
CA LYS A 81 -22.06 24.62 11.73
C LYS A 81 -22.02 23.29 10.99
N SER A 82 -20.92 22.98 10.29
CA SER A 82 -20.75 21.71 9.60
C SER A 82 -20.80 20.52 10.56
N VAL A 83 -20.14 20.62 11.72
CA VAL A 83 -20.16 19.58 12.75
C VAL A 83 -21.57 19.39 13.31
N SER A 84 -22.27 20.48 13.64
CA SER A 84 -23.65 20.41 14.13
C SER A 84 -24.60 19.82 13.09
N GLN A 85 -24.41 20.12 11.80
CA GLN A 85 -25.19 19.50 10.72
C GLN A 85 -24.89 18.01 10.57
N SER A 86 -23.61 17.61 10.61
CA SER A 86 -23.23 16.19 10.58
C SER A 86 -23.77 15.42 11.78
N GLN A 87 -23.76 16.02 12.98
CA GLN A 87 -24.36 15.42 14.18
C GLN A 87 -25.89 15.34 14.10
N ALA A 88 -26.56 16.37 13.56
CA ALA A 88 -28.00 16.32 13.34
C ALA A 88 -28.41 15.27 12.30
N ASN A 89 -27.57 15.05 11.28
CA ASN A 89 -27.77 13.97 10.30
C ASN A 89 -27.49 12.59 10.92
N ALA A 90 -26.51 12.46 11.81
CA ALA A 90 -26.22 11.21 12.52
C ALA A 90 -27.28 10.88 13.61
N ASN A 91 -27.93 11.89 14.19
CA ASN A 91 -29.01 11.73 15.17
C ASN A 91 -30.41 11.61 14.51
N ASN A 92 -30.52 11.81 13.19
CA ASN A 92 -31.68 11.31 12.46
C ASN A 92 -31.49 9.80 12.34
N ASP A 93 -32.11 9.08 13.27
CA ASP A 93 -32.36 7.65 13.23
C ASP A 93 -33.27 7.36 12.02
N ASP A 94 -32.72 7.50 10.81
CA ASP A 94 -33.43 7.23 9.56
C ASP A 94 -33.74 5.74 9.56
N PRO A 95 -35.03 5.35 9.63
CA PRO A 95 -35.41 3.94 9.63
C PRO A 95 -34.89 3.20 8.39
N ASN A 96 -34.66 3.91 7.28
CA ASN A 96 -34.04 3.31 6.09
C ASN A 96 -32.54 3.05 6.29
N HIS A 97 -31.82 3.93 6.99
CA HIS A 97 -30.41 3.69 7.31
C HIS A 97 -30.25 2.49 8.24
N HIS A 98 -31.10 2.36 9.27
CA HIS A 98 -31.08 1.19 10.16
C HIS A 98 -31.36 -0.10 9.40
N ARG A 99 -32.37 -0.11 8.51
CA ARG A 99 -32.69 -1.26 7.66
C ARG A 99 -31.56 -1.64 6.71
N LEU A 100 -30.88 -0.66 6.11
CA LEU A 100 -29.72 -0.90 5.24
C LEU A 100 -28.53 -1.46 6.03
N VAL A 101 -28.32 -1.02 7.27
CA VAL A 101 -27.28 -1.56 8.15
C VAL A 101 -27.59 -3.02 8.52
N GLU A 102 -28.82 -3.32 8.93
CA GLU A 102 -29.25 -4.69 9.24
C GLU A 102 -29.15 -5.62 8.02
N GLU A 103 -29.57 -5.15 6.83
CA GLU A 103 -29.48 -5.93 5.59
C GLU A 103 -28.02 -6.19 5.18
N LYS A 104 -27.14 -5.20 5.37
CA LYS A 104 -25.70 -5.36 5.17
C LYS A 104 -25.12 -6.39 6.14
N GLU A 105 -25.44 -6.32 7.43
CA GLU A 105 -24.95 -7.26 8.44
C GLU A 105 -25.44 -8.68 8.16
N PHE A 106 -26.70 -8.84 7.78
CA PHE A 106 -27.26 -10.13 7.39
C PHE A 106 -26.56 -10.72 6.17
N THR A 107 -26.34 -9.91 5.12
CA THR A 107 -25.63 -10.34 3.90
C THR A 107 -24.17 -10.68 4.21
N GLN A 108 -23.51 -9.90 5.07
CA GLN A 108 -22.15 -10.19 5.51
C GLN A 108 -22.07 -11.52 6.26
N GLY A 109 -23.03 -11.81 7.14
CA GLY A 109 -23.11 -13.10 7.83
C GLY A 109 -23.30 -14.29 6.87
N GLN A 110 -24.09 -14.12 5.80
CA GLN A 110 -24.20 -15.15 4.76
C GLN A 110 -22.87 -15.37 4.03
N ILE A 111 -22.16 -14.29 3.69
CA ILE A 111 -20.85 -14.37 3.05
C ILE A 111 -19.86 -15.12 3.94
N ASP A 112 -19.81 -14.81 5.23
CA ASP A 112 -18.90 -15.43 6.18
C ASP A 112 -19.21 -16.93 6.36
N PHE A 113 -20.50 -17.30 6.40
CA PHE A 113 -20.92 -18.70 6.42
C PHE A 113 -20.55 -19.45 5.13
N LEU A 114 -20.74 -18.84 3.97
CA LEU A 114 -20.33 -19.46 2.71
C LEU A 114 -18.81 -19.64 2.66
N ASN A 115 -18.06 -18.65 3.13
CA ASN A 115 -16.59 -18.75 3.19
C ASN A 115 -16.12 -19.90 4.10
N SER A 116 -16.75 -20.11 5.26
CA SER A 116 -16.40 -21.25 6.12
C SER A 116 -16.75 -22.60 5.49
N VAL A 117 -17.90 -22.72 4.83
CA VAL A 117 -18.28 -23.93 4.07
C VAL A 117 -17.30 -24.20 2.92
N ILE A 118 -16.86 -23.16 2.20
CA ILE A 118 -15.88 -23.28 1.11
C ILE A 118 -14.55 -23.82 1.65
N VAL A 119 -14.07 -23.30 2.79
CA VAL A 119 -12.84 -23.78 3.42
C VAL A 119 -12.96 -25.26 3.82
N ASP A 120 -14.07 -25.65 4.45
CA ASP A 120 -14.31 -27.05 4.82
C ASP A 120 -14.38 -27.99 3.61
N LEU A 121 -15.00 -27.54 2.52
CA LEU A 121 -15.10 -28.32 1.28
C LEU A 121 -13.75 -28.45 0.58
N HIS A 122 -12.92 -27.40 0.58
CA HIS A 122 -11.56 -27.48 0.06
C HIS A 122 -10.72 -28.48 0.86
N GLY A 123 -10.76 -28.42 2.19
CA GLY A 123 -10.04 -29.38 3.04
C GLY A 123 -10.44 -30.83 2.74
N LYS A 124 -11.74 -31.12 2.66
CA LYS A 124 -12.23 -32.45 2.29
C LYS A 124 -11.81 -32.87 0.88
N ASN A 125 -11.77 -31.93 -0.07
CA ASN A 125 -11.35 -32.22 -1.43
C ASN A 125 -9.87 -32.58 -1.48
N ASP A 126 -9.04 -31.86 -0.73
CA ASP A 126 -7.60 -32.10 -0.62
C ASP A 126 -7.32 -33.44 0.09
N ASP A 127 -8.06 -33.77 1.15
CA ASP A 127 -7.97 -35.09 1.80
C ASP A 127 -8.32 -36.24 0.84
N LEU A 128 -9.38 -36.06 0.04
CA LEU A 128 -9.79 -37.05 -0.95
C LEU A 128 -8.75 -37.19 -2.07
N LYS A 129 -8.16 -36.09 -2.55
CA LYS A 129 -7.07 -36.11 -3.53
C LYS A 129 -5.84 -36.84 -2.99
N ALA A 130 -5.41 -36.53 -1.77
CA ALA A 130 -4.29 -37.21 -1.13
C ALA A 130 -4.53 -38.71 -0.99
N ARG A 131 -5.77 -39.11 -0.64
CA ARG A 131 -6.14 -40.52 -0.57
C ARG A 131 -6.10 -41.22 -1.92
N ILE A 132 -6.55 -40.55 -2.99
CA ILE A 132 -6.45 -41.08 -4.36
C ILE A 132 -4.99 -41.28 -4.73
N GLU A 133 -4.12 -40.30 -4.49
CA GLU A 133 -2.68 -40.39 -4.77
C GLU A 133 -2.03 -41.58 -4.04
N ILE A 134 -2.33 -41.77 -2.75
CA ILE A 134 -1.83 -42.92 -1.97
C ILE A 134 -2.25 -44.27 -2.58
N LEU A 135 -3.51 -44.39 -3.01
CA LEU A 135 -4.01 -45.60 -3.63
C LEU A 135 -3.38 -45.83 -5.02
N GLU A 136 -3.17 -44.77 -5.79
CA GLU A 136 -2.46 -44.81 -7.09
C GLU A 136 -1.00 -45.27 -6.95
N MET A 137 -0.37 -45.03 -5.79
CA MET A 137 0.97 -45.52 -5.45
C MET A 137 1.01 -47.02 -5.08
N GLY A 138 -0.12 -47.74 -5.12
CA GLY A 138 -0.20 -49.18 -4.87
C GLY A 138 -0.15 -49.58 -3.39
N ILE A 139 -0.42 -48.63 -2.49
CA ILE A 139 -0.50 -48.86 -1.04
C ILE A 139 -1.87 -49.45 -0.69
N SER A 140 -1.90 -50.45 0.20
CA SER A 140 -3.13 -51.14 0.60
C SER A 140 -4.15 -50.17 1.23
N PRO A 141 -5.46 -50.31 0.99
CA PRO A 141 -6.50 -49.44 1.57
C PRO A 141 -6.50 -49.36 3.10
N ALA A 142 -5.95 -50.40 3.76
CA ALA A 142 -5.81 -50.44 5.21
C ALA A 142 -4.68 -49.51 5.70
N ASP A 143 -3.55 -49.45 4.99
CA ASP A 143 -2.42 -48.58 5.32
C ASP A 143 -2.70 -47.12 4.94
N ALA A 144 -3.50 -46.90 3.88
CA ALA A 144 -3.95 -45.56 3.46
C ALA A 144 -4.84 -44.85 4.49
N ASN A 145 -5.56 -45.59 5.35
CA ASN A 145 -6.39 -45.04 6.41
C ASN A 145 -5.60 -44.69 7.68
N ASP A 146 -4.43 -45.30 7.90
CA ASP A 146 -3.61 -45.14 9.11
C ASP A 146 -2.48 -44.11 8.94
N MET A 147 -2.23 -43.66 7.70
CA MET A 147 -1.26 -42.62 7.36
C MET A 147 -1.84 -41.23 7.68
N HIS A 148 -1.94 -40.87 8.97
CA HIS A 148 -1.98 -39.46 9.34
C HIS A 148 -0.70 -38.81 8.79
N LEU A 149 -0.86 -37.84 7.90
CA LEU A 149 0.10 -37.33 6.91
C LEU A 149 1.30 -36.55 7.50
N ASP A 150 1.83 -36.98 8.64
CA ASP A 150 3.02 -36.40 9.26
C ASP A 150 4.25 -37.28 9.00
N GLY A 151 4.71 -37.28 7.75
CA GLY A 151 6.14 -37.38 7.42
C GLY A 151 6.85 -38.74 7.52
N ILE A 152 6.40 -39.78 6.83
CA ILE A 152 7.17 -41.04 6.71
C ILE A 152 7.54 -41.33 5.24
N LYS A 153 8.86 -41.39 4.97
CA LYS A 153 9.42 -41.81 3.67
C LYS A 153 9.11 -43.29 3.42
N PRO A 154 8.56 -43.67 2.25
CA PRO A 154 8.22 -45.06 1.96
C PRO A 154 9.51 -45.90 1.83
N ARG A 155 9.61 -46.94 2.66
CA ARG A 155 10.70 -47.92 2.56
C ARG A 155 10.36 -48.87 1.40
N MET A 156 10.90 -48.60 0.21
CA MET A 156 10.70 -49.46 -0.96
C MET A 156 11.19 -50.88 -0.66
N VAL A 157 10.27 -51.85 -0.61
CA VAL A 157 10.60 -53.27 -0.51
C VAL A 157 11.17 -53.71 -1.85
N ALA A 158 12.31 -54.40 -1.85
CA ALA A 158 12.95 -54.88 -3.08
C ALA A 158 12.01 -55.85 -3.84
N PRO A 159 12.00 -55.83 -5.18
CA PRO A 159 11.18 -56.75 -5.98
C PRO A 159 11.44 -58.21 -5.62
N ARG A 160 10.37 -59.00 -5.46
CA ARG A 160 10.46 -60.45 -5.15
C ARG A 160 10.90 -61.22 -6.38
N LEU A 161 11.87 -62.13 -6.20
CA LEU A 161 12.35 -63.02 -7.26
C LEU A 161 11.37 -64.19 -7.41
N PHE A 162 11.01 -64.58 -8.63
CA PHE A 162 10.12 -65.72 -8.88
C PHE A 162 10.66 -66.54 -10.04
N CYS A 163 10.68 -67.86 -9.88
CA CYS A 163 11.11 -68.76 -10.94
C CYS A 163 9.90 -69.48 -11.56
N ASP A 164 9.56 -69.10 -12.79
CA ASP A 164 8.44 -69.67 -13.57
C ASP A 164 8.64 -71.16 -13.93
N ILE A 165 9.86 -71.70 -13.78
CA ILE A 165 10.20 -73.09 -14.17
C ILE A 165 9.89 -74.09 -13.06
N CYS A 166 9.95 -73.66 -11.80
CA CYS A 166 9.72 -74.54 -10.66
C CYS A 166 8.73 -73.97 -9.63
N ASP A 167 8.08 -72.85 -9.96
CA ASP A 167 7.04 -72.19 -9.19
C ASP A 167 7.44 -71.91 -7.73
N VAL A 168 8.70 -71.48 -7.52
CA VAL A 168 9.21 -71.06 -6.21
C VAL A 168 9.48 -69.57 -6.17
N PHE A 169 9.12 -68.94 -5.05
CA PHE A 169 9.37 -67.53 -4.78
C PHE A 169 10.63 -67.35 -3.93
N ASP A 170 11.31 -66.22 -4.14
CA ASP A 170 12.42 -65.65 -3.39
C ASP A 170 13.71 -66.48 -3.27
N ILE A 171 13.79 -67.64 -3.94
CA ILE A 171 14.99 -68.49 -3.92
C ILE A 171 15.95 -68.11 -5.05
N HIS A 172 15.44 -68.11 -6.29
CA HIS A 172 16.17 -67.78 -7.51
C HIS A 172 15.17 -67.23 -8.53
N ASP A 173 15.66 -66.50 -9.52
CA ASP A 173 14.88 -66.13 -10.70
C ASP A 173 14.97 -67.24 -11.75
N THR A 174 14.12 -67.16 -12.76
CA THR A 174 13.96 -68.14 -13.84
C THR A 174 15.29 -68.51 -14.53
N GLU A 175 16.21 -67.55 -14.69
CA GLU A 175 17.53 -67.74 -15.32
C GLU A 175 18.48 -68.67 -14.55
N ASP A 176 18.36 -68.70 -13.22
CA ASP A 176 19.23 -69.48 -12.32
C ASP A 176 18.61 -70.82 -11.92
N CYS A 177 17.56 -71.27 -12.62
CA CYS A 177 16.86 -72.49 -12.26
C CYS A 177 17.73 -73.73 -12.46
N PRO A 178 18.03 -74.54 -11.41
CA PRO A 178 18.83 -75.75 -11.56
C PRO A 178 18.15 -76.82 -12.45
N ARG A 179 16.83 -76.69 -12.66
CA ARG A 179 16.08 -77.50 -13.64
C ARG A 179 16.37 -77.11 -15.09
N GLN A 180 16.80 -75.87 -15.33
CA GLN A 180 17.15 -75.37 -16.67
C GLN A 180 18.50 -75.95 -17.14
N ALA A 181 19.47 -76.08 -16.23
CA ALA A 181 20.83 -76.59 -16.53
C ALA A 181 20.92 -78.13 -16.72
N SER A 182 19.84 -78.88 -16.49
CA SER A 182 19.81 -80.35 -16.67
C SER A 182 19.24 -80.80 -18.03
N SER A 183 18.91 -79.86 -18.92
CA SER A 183 18.41 -80.17 -20.27
C SER A 183 19.54 -80.16 -21.33
N ASP A 184 20.18 -81.31 -21.50
CA ASP A 184 20.98 -81.64 -22.69
C ASP A 184 20.04 -81.72 -23.92
N SER A 185 20.33 -80.95 -24.98
CA SER A 185 19.48 -80.76 -26.19
C SER A 185 19.49 -81.99 -27.14
N PRO A 186 18.71 -82.13 -28.26
CA PRO A 186 17.69 -81.28 -28.96
C PRO A 186 16.46 -82.11 -29.53
N PRO A 187 15.64 -81.67 -30.52
CA PRO A 187 15.09 -80.35 -30.88
C PRO A 187 13.54 -80.27 -30.84
N LEU A 188 13.05 -79.04 -30.66
CA LEU A 188 11.78 -78.44 -31.13
C LEU A 188 10.59 -79.37 -31.45
N ARG A 189 9.58 -79.39 -30.58
CA ARG A 189 8.18 -79.63 -30.99
C ARG A 189 7.26 -78.47 -30.64
N GLN A 190 6.72 -77.97 -31.73
CA GLN A 190 5.81 -76.88 -31.98
C GLN A 190 4.38 -77.33 -31.69
N ASN A 191 3.81 -77.10 -30.51
CA ASN A 191 2.39 -77.42 -30.27
C ASN A 191 1.76 -76.44 -29.29
N GLY A 192 0.91 -75.55 -29.82
CA GLY A 192 0.07 -74.68 -29.00
C GLY A 192 -0.64 -73.55 -29.76
N LYS A 193 -0.91 -73.71 -31.07
CA LYS A 193 -1.83 -72.82 -31.79
C LYS A 193 -3.24 -73.01 -31.24
N SER A 194 -3.70 -72.11 -30.38
CA SER A 194 -5.13 -71.86 -30.18
C SER A 194 -5.61 -70.83 -31.20
N THR A 195 -6.71 -71.18 -31.83
CA THR A 195 -7.37 -70.57 -33.00
C THR A 195 -7.79 -69.12 -32.77
N LYS A 196 -7.10 -68.17 -33.41
CA LYS A 196 -7.65 -66.82 -33.65
C LYS A 196 -8.52 -66.86 -34.90
N THR A 197 -9.83 -66.88 -34.76
CA THR A 197 -10.73 -66.36 -35.79
C THR A 197 -10.55 -64.84 -35.78
N LYS A 198 -9.93 -64.29 -36.83
CA LYS A 198 -9.92 -62.83 -37.08
C LYS A 198 -11.39 -62.42 -37.26
N ALA A 199 -11.97 -61.71 -36.30
CA ALA A 199 -13.25 -61.04 -36.52
C ALA A 199 -13.07 -60.10 -37.73
N GLU A 200 -13.96 -60.18 -38.72
CA GLU A 200 -13.98 -59.21 -39.81
C GLU A 200 -14.16 -57.80 -39.21
N PRO A 201 -13.37 -56.80 -39.68
CA PRO A 201 -13.51 -55.44 -39.19
C PRO A 201 -14.94 -54.96 -39.48
N ARG A 202 -15.60 -54.44 -38.44
CA ARG A 202 -16.96 -53.89 -38.56
C ARG A 202 -16.89 -52.67 -39.51
N PRO A 203 -17.68 -52.64 -40.60
CA PRO A 203 -17.68 -51.49 -41.49
C PRO A 203 -18.19 -50.25 -40.74
N TYR A 204 -17.42 -49.17 -40.84
CA TYR A 204 -17.66 -47.87 -40.21
C TYR A 204 -17.67 -46.80 -41.30
N CYS A 205 -18.65 -45.90 -41.25
CA CYS A 205 -18.74 -44.79 -42.18
C CYS A 205 -18.19 -43.53 -41.53
N GLU A 206 -17.17 -42.93 -42.15
CA GLU A 206 -16.59 -41.67 -41.68
C GLU A 206 -17.45 -40.44 -42.03
N ILE A 207 -18.44 -40.57 -42.92
CA ILE A 207 -19.32 -39.44 -43.31
C ILE A 207 -20.45 -39.21 -42.30
N CYS A 208 -21.09 -40.26 -41.81
CA CYS A 208 -22.18 -40.17 -40.82
C CYS A 208 -21.81 -40.70 -39.43
N GLU A 209 -20.56 -41.09 -39.22
CA GLU A 209 -19.97 -41.55 -37.96
C GLU A 209 -20.69 -42.75 -37.28
N VAL A 210 -21.39 -43.59 -38.05
CA VAL A 210 -22.06 -44.79 -37.53
C VAL A 210 -21.43 -46.10 -38.02
N PHE A 211 -21.61 -47.16 -37.22
CA PHE A 211 -21.25 -48.53 -37.61
C PHE A 211 -22.40 -49.19 -38.35
N GLY A 212 -22.12 -49.82 -39.50
CA GLY A 212 -23.12 -50.58 -40.26
C GLY A 212 -22.93 -50.59 -41.79
N HIS A 213 -22.20 -49.61 -42.33
CA HIS A 213 -21.78 -49.55 -43.73
C HIS A 213 -20.41 -48.87 -43.82
N ASP A 214 -19.72 -49.03 -44.95
CA ASP A 214 -18.46 -48.31 -45.24
C ASP A 214 -18.78 -47.00 -45.96
N THR A 215 -17.86 -46.05 -45.89
CA THR A 215 -17.95 -44.69 -46.44
C THR A 215 -18.31 -44.67 -47.93
N ALA A 216 -17.94 -45.69 -48.71
CA ALA A 216 -18.28 -45.83 -50.13
C ALA A 216 -19.77 -46.11 -50.42
N ASN A 217 -20.53 -46.52 -49.40
CA ASN A 217 -21.94 -46.91 -49.49
C ASN A 217 -22.85 -46.00 -48.63
N CYS A 218 -22.35 -44.81 -48.26
CA CYS A 218 -23.11 -43.82 -47.52
C CYS A 218 -24.10 -43.10 -48.45
N ASP A 219 -25.36 -43.01 -48.03
CA ASP A 219 -26.37 -42.19 -48.69
C ASP A 219 -26.38 -40.81 -48.04
N ASP A 220 -25.56 -39.89 -48.55
CA ASP A 220 -25.35 -38.54 -48.01
C ASP A 220 -26.58 -37.62 -48.12
N ALA A 221 -27.71 -38.12 -48.63
CA ALA A 221 -28.91 -37.33 -48.93
C ALA A 221 -29.84 -37.04 -47.72
N GLU A 222 -29.57 -37.58 -46.53
CA GLU A 222 -30.35 -37.31 -45.32
C GLU A 222 -29.48 -36.83 -44.14
N THR A 223 -28.80 -35.69 -44.33
CA THR A 223 -28.30 -34.89 -43.20
C THR A 223 -29.25 -33.72 -42.91
N PHE A 224 -29.94 -33.80 -41.77
CA PHE A 224 -30.47 -32.67 -41.01
C PHE A 224 -29.86 -32.72 -39.61
#